data_AF-A0A7W7IRL2-F1
#
_entry.id   AF-A0A7W7IRL2-F1
#
_cell.length_a   1.000
_cell.length_b   1.000
_cell.length_c   1.000
_cell.angle_alpha   90.00
_cell.angle_beta   90.00
_cell.angle_gamma   90.00
#
_symmetry.space_group_name_H-M   'P 1'
#
loop_
_entity.id
_entity.type
_entity.pdbx_description
1 polymer ?
#
loop_
_entity_poly.entity_id
_entity_poly.type
_entity_poly.pdbx_seq_one_letter_code
_entity_poly.pdbx_strand_id
1 'polypeptide(L)'
;MRRRSFMIRVGAAAAAVGGGLWLKDHVIWRRPTLRFPDGGTSGWSPFVVADAATPTVRVRIAGREVTALIDSGAQYSVIDRALVEALGLTTFFDMPLVAYGVGGQPQVGRGVTLDMAVGTLTVSGLRAAILDLGPLADAAGLGTPLVLGQDLLGEAVLDLDMKRRRARFADPDGHVVSPAMRAVPVKRSGTALTAEVTVEGAVMRAVIDTGFSSLIALSQGAADAAGLLDGRPETAGASIVLGGMAKARVIKARTVTFGDDLWRGVETPVFADSPLPNYPDALLGVAAFEDREVVVALGRGQLHVSPMMDLTVG
;
A
#
# COMPACT_ATOMS: atom_id res chain seq x y z
N MET A 1 37.02 -12.18 -30.03
CA MET A 1 36.48 -13.27 -29.18
C MET A 1 35.85 -12.82 -27.83
N ARG A 2 35.73 -11.52 -27.50
CA ARG A 2 35.22 -11.04 -26.18
C ARG A 2 33.70 -10.77 -26.07
N ARG A 3 32.93 -10.77 -27.17
CA ARG A 3 31.49 -10.44 -27.14
C ARG A 3 30.59 -11.63 -26.75
N ARG A 4 30.98 -12.87 -27.09
CA ARG A 4 30.18 -14.07 -26.79
C ARG A 4 30.20 -14.45 -25.30
N SER A 5 31.32 -14.23 -24.59
CA SER A 5 31.42 -14.51 -23.15
C SER A 5 30.67 -13.51 -22.27
N PHE A 6 30.52 -12.25 -22.74
CA PHE A 6 29.74 -11.23 -22.04
C PHE A 6 28.23 -11.52 -22.09
N MET A 7 27.70 -11.89 -23.26
CA MET A 7 26.27 -12.21 -23.41
C MET A 7 25.86 -13.47 -22.61
N ILE A 8 26.74 -14.47 -22.50
CA ILE A 8 26.46 -15.68 -21.71
C ILE A 8 26.39 -15.36 -20.20
N ARG A 9 27.25 -14.45 -19.71
CA ARG A 9 27.24 -14.04 -18.28
C ARG A 9 26.05 -13.15 -17.94
N VAL A 10 25.64 -12.25 -18.84
CA VAL A 10 24.42 -11.45 -18.70
C VAL A 10 23.17 -12.33 -18.74
N GLY A 11 23.12 -13.30 -19.66
CA GLY A 11 22.02 -14.28 -19.74
C GLY A 11 21.90 -15.16 -18.49
N ALA A 12 23.02 -15.62 -17.93
CA ALA A 12 23.04 -16.42 -16.69
C ALA A 12 22.63 -15.61 -15.45
N ALA A 13 23.06 -14.35 -15.34
CA ALA A 13 22.65 -13.46 -14.24
C ALA A 13 21.17 -13.08 -14.34
N ALA A 14 20.66 -12.77 -15.54
CA ALA A 14 19.24 -12.50 -15.77
C ALA A 14 18.37 -13.74 -15.50
N ALA A 15 18.84 -14.95 -15.85
CA ALA A 15 18.14 -16.20 -15.54
C ALA A 15 18.15 -16.54 -14.04
N ALA A 16 19.24 -16.25 -13.32
CA ALA A 16 19.31 -16.44 -11.87
C ALA A 16 18.44 -15.45 -11.09
N VAL A 17 18.43 -14.17 -11.50
CA VAL A 17 17.55 -13.13 -10.90
C VAL A 17 16.09 -13.40 -11.26
N GLY A 18 15.80 -13.74 -12.52
CA GLY A 18 14.46 -14.11 -12.98
C GLY A 18 13.92 -15.37 -12.30
N GLY A 19 14.78 -16.40 -12.12
CA GLY A 19 14.44 -17.63 -11.39
C GLY A 19 14.24 -17.40 -9.88
N GLY A 20 15.05 -16.53 -9.27
CA GLY A 20 14.91 -16.18 -7.84
C GLY A 20 13.65 -15.36 -7.54
N LEU A 21 13.31 -14.39 -8.39
CA LEU A 21 12.05 -13.64 -8.29
C LEU A 21 10.84 -14.53 -8.56
N TRP A 22 10.93 -15.42 -9.57
CA TRP A 22 9.89 -16.41 -9.84
C TRP A 22 9.66 -17.35 -8.66
N LEU A 23 10.74 -17.88 -8.05
CA LEU A 23 10.67 -18.75 -6.87
C LEU A 23 10.08 -18.00 -5.66
N LYS A 24 10.52 -16.76 -5.41
CA LYS A 24 9.97 -15.92 -4.34
C LYS A 24 8.46 -15.70 -4.51
N ASP A 25 8.03 -15.30 -5.70
CA ASP A 25 6.65 -14.88 -5.94
C ASP A 25 5.68 -16.06 -6.22
N HIS A 26 6.18 -17.26 -6.56
CA HIS A 26 5.31 -18.41 -6.90
C HIS A 26 5.47 -19.62 -5.97
N VAL A 27 6.57 -19.72 -5.24
CA VAL A 27 6.82 -20.84 -4.30
C VAL A 27 6.79 -20.35 -2.86
N ILE A 28 7.45 -19.23 -2.57
CA ILE A 28 7.60 -18.69 -1.20
C ILE A 28 6.44 -17.75 -0.82
N TRP A 29 5.83 -17.04 -1.76
CA TRP A 29 4.64 -16.20 -1.53
C TRP A 29 3.51 -16.54 -2.52
N ARG A 30 2.90 -17.71 -2.35
CA ARG A 30 1.75 -18.12 -3.18
C ARG A 30 0.62 -17.10 -3.06
N ARG A 31 0.03 -16.75 -4.20
CA ARG A 31 -1.14 -15.88 -4.28
C ARG A 31 -2.35 -16.52 -3.59
N PRO A 32 -3.17 -15.74 -2.86
CA PRO A 32 -4.43 -16.23 -2.33
C PRO A 32 -5.39 -16.59 -3.46
N THR A 33 -6.36 -17.45 -3.15
CA THR A 33 -7.52 -17.68 -4.03
C THR A 33 -8.68 -16.82 -3.54
N LEU A 34 -9.20 -15.97 -4.42
CA LEU A 34 -10.37 -15.14 -4.13
C LEU A 34 -11.60 -15.78 -4.79
N ARG A 35 -12.66 -15.95 -4.01
CA ARG A 35 -13.96 -16.41 -4.49
C ARG A 35 -15.01 -15.34 -4.24
N PHE A 36 -15.42 -14.68 -5.31
CA PHE A 36 -16.55 -13.75 -5.31
C PHE A 36 -17.88 -14.52 -5.42
N PRO A 37 -18.95 -14.07 -4.75
CA PRO A 37 -20.30 -14.62 -4.95
C PRO A 37 -20.88 -14.16 -6.30
N ASP A 38 -22.10 -14.62 -6.58
CA ASP A 38 -22.91 -14.11 -7.70
C ASP A 38 -23.02 -12.57 -7.61
N GLY A 39 -22.63 -11.88 -8.68
CA GLY A 39 -22.50 -10.42 -8.73
C GLY A 39 -21.05 -9.90 -8.66
N GLY A 40 -20.06 -10.77 -8.45
CA GLY A 40 -18.64 -10.46 -8.70
C GLY A 40 -18.02 -9.43 -7.75
N THR A 41 -18.60 -9.19 -6.57
CA THR A 41 -18.05 -8.24 -5.58
C THR A 41 -18.21 -8.75 -4.15
N SER A 42 -17.41 -8.22 -3.23
CA SER A 42 -17.54 -8.41 -1.78
C SER A 42 -18.75 -7.70 -1.16
N GLY A 43 -19.48 -6.89 -1.94
CA GLY A 43 -20.37 -5.87 -1.42
C GLY A 43 -19.62 -4.70 -0.76
N TRP A 44 -20.30 -3.56 -0.63
CA TRP A 44 -19.76 -2.37 0.04
C TRP A 44 -19.66 -2.60 1.56
N SER A 45 -18.47 -2.37 2.11
CA SER A 45 -18.21 -2.36 3.55
C SER A 45 -17.83 -0.95 4.00
N PRO A 46 -18.47 -0.40 5.04
CA PRO A 46 -18.08 0.91 5.57
C PRO A 46 -16.70 0.84 6.22
N PHE A 47 -16.03 1.99 6.30
CA PHE A 47 -14.81 2.13 7.07
C PHE A 47 -15.10 1.90 8.55
N VAL A 48 -14.30 1.06 9.20
CA VAL A 48 -14.52 0.68 10.60
C VAL A 48 -14.11 1.80 11.55
N VAL A 49 -12.98 2.44 11.26
CA VAL A 49 -12.46 3.54 12.07
C VAL A 49 -13.02 4.85 11.52
N ALA A 50 -13.96 5.46 12.24
CA ALA A 50 -14.73 6.61 11.76
C ALA A 50 -13.86 7.82 11.40
N ASP A 51 -12.83 8.11 12.20
CA ASP A 51 -11.99 9.31 12.06
C ASP A 51 -10.70 9.08 11.27
N ALA A 52 -10.42 7.84 10.83
CA ALA A 52 -9.23 7.54 10.06
C ALA A 52 -9.42 7.87 8.57
N ALA A 53 -8.49 8.59 7.94
CA ALA A 53 -8.56 8.83 6.49
C ALA A 53 -8.40 7.52 5.69
N THR A 54 -7.64 6.56 6.22
CA THR A 54 -7.28 5.32 5.54
C THR A 54 -8.43 4.29 5.53
N PRO A 55 -8.57 3.51 4.45
CA PRO A 55 -9.62 2.52 4.31
C PRO A 55 -9.41 1.32 5.24
N THR A 56 -10.38 1.11 6.15
CA THR A 56 -10.40 -0.04 7.06
C THR A 56 -11.66 -0.87 6.85
N VAL A 57 -11.59 -2.19 6.95
CA VAL A 57 -12.76 -3.08 6.76
C VAL A 57 -12.84 -4.15 7.83
N ARG A 58 -14.06 -4.60 8.13
CA ARG A 58 -14.28 -5.81 8.95
C ARG A 58 -13.98 -7.04 8.12
N VAL A 59 -13.18 -7.94 8.69
CA VAL A 59 -12.87 -9.23 8.12
C VAL A 59 -13.17 -10.32 9.14
N ARG A 60 -13.54 -11.51 8.68
CA ARG A 60 -13.79 -12.66 9.56
C ARG A 60 -12.70 -13.72 9.37
N ILE A 61 -11.96 -14.01 10.44
CA ILE A 61 -10.89 -15.01 10.49
C ILE A 61 -11.18 -15.96 11.64
N ALA A 62 -11.17 -17.27 11.40
CA ALA A 62 -11.45 -18.29 12.43
C ALA A 62 -12.73 -18.00 13.25
N GLY A 63 -13.78 -17.48 12.58
CA GLY A 63 -15.06 -17.15 13.22
C GLY A 63 -15.08 -15.84 14.02
N ARG A 64 -13.99 -15.08 14.08
CA ARG A 64 -13.89 -13.80 14.78
C ARG A 64 -13.81 -12.62 13.82
N GLU A 65 -14.46 -11.53 14.18
CA GLU A 65 -14.33 -10.26 13.44
C GLU A 65 -13.06 -9.51 13.85
N VAL A 66 -12.31 -9.09 12.84
CA VAL A 66 -11.05 -8.37 12.96
C VAL A 66 -11.13 -7.15 12.05
N THR A 67 -10.55 -6.02 12.49
CA THR A 67 -10.42 -4.84 11.64
C THR A 67 -9.14 -4.94 10.83
N ALA A 68 -9.24 -4.74 9.52
CA ALA A 68 -8.10 -4.76 8.61
C ALA A 68 -7.90 -3.41 7.94
N LEU A 69 -6.66 -2.95 7.82
CA LEU A 69 -6.26 -1.83 6.97
C LEU A 69 -6.06 -2.31 5.53
N ILE A 70 -6.55 -1.55 4.55
CA ILE A 70 -6.28 -1.81 3.14
C ILE A 70 -5.10 -0.93 2.69
N ASP A 71 -3.97 -1.55 2.36
CA ASP A 71 -2.71 -0.85 2.16
C ASP A 71 -2.03 -1.28 0.84
N SER A 72 -2.14 -0.44 -0.19
CA SER A 72 -1.44 -0.66 -1.46
C SER A 72 0.05 -0.31 -1.41
N GLY A 73 0.55 0.34 -0.36
CA GLY A 73 1.97 0.56 -0.08
C GLY A 73 2.65 -0.67 0.52
N ALA A 74 1.90 -1.50 1.26
CA ALA A 74 2.39 -2.76 1.83
C ALA A 74 2.57 -3.85 0.76
N GLN A 75 3.82 -4.24 0.48
CA GLN A 75 4.12 -5.29 -0.50
C GLN A 75 3.46 -6.64 -0.14
N TYR A 76 3.32 -6.93 1.14
CA TYR A 76 2.79 -8.17 1.67
C TYR A 76 1.75 -7.87 2.73
N SER A 77 0.74 -8.74 2.85
CA SER A 77 -0.17 -8.68 3.98
C SER A 77 0.58 -8.96 5.28
N VAL A 78 0.16 -8.30 6.36
CA VAL A 78 0.80 -8.39 7.68
C VAL A 78 -0.27 -8.64 8.73
N ILE A 79 0.04 -9.52 9.69
CA ILE A 79 -0.81 -9.78 10.84
C ILE A 79 -0.02 -9.55 12.12
N ASP A 80 -0.68 -8.94 13.10
CA ASP A 80 -0.09 -8.72 14.42
C ASP A 80 0.13 -10.04 15.17
N ARG A 81 1.28 -10.15 15.84
CA ARG A 81 1.64 -11.34 16.63
C ARG A 81 0.61 -11.68 17.71
N ALA A 82 0.09 -10.68 18.42
CA ALA A 82 -0.90 -10.92 19.47
C ALA A 82 -2.22 -11.45 18.88
N LEU A 83 -2.60 -11.00 17.68
CA LEU A 83 -3.77 -11.54 16.98
C LEU A 83 -3.57 -13.00 16.57
N VAL A 84 -2.40 -13.36 16.06
CA VAL A 84 -2.06 -14.76 15.71
C VAL A 84 -2.24 -15.68 16.93
N GLU A 85 -1.70 -15.27 18.07
CA GLU A 85 -1.81 -16.00 19.34
C GLU A 85 -3.26 -16.08 19.82
N ALA A 86 -4.00 -14.96 19.80
CA ALA A 86 -5.39 -14.90 20.24
C ALA A 86 -6.36 -15.71 19.37
N LEU A 87 -6.06 -15.86 18.08
CA LEU A 87 -6.83 -16.69 17.16
C LEU A 87 -6.37 -18.16 17.16
N GLY A 88 -5.25 -18.48 17.82
CA GLY A 88 -4.70 -19.84 17.86
C GLY A 88 -4.30 -20.36 16.47
N LEU A 89 -3.81 -19.50 15.58
CA LEU A 89 -3.42 -19.92 14.22
C LEU A 89 -2.17 -20.80 14.27
N THR A 90 -2.14 -21.86 13.45
CA THR A 90 -1.06 -22.88 13.50
C THR A 90 -0.38 -23.15 12.16
N THR A 91 -0.91 -22.65 11.05
CA THR A 91 -0.39 -22.91 9.70
C THR A 91 0.73 -21.93 9.37
N PHE A 92 1.89 -22.17 9.97
CA PHE A 92 3.06 -21.31 9.82
C PHE A 92 3.94 -21.71 8.64
N PHE A 93 4.71 -20.73 8.16
CA PHE A 93 5.80 -20.98 7.21
C PHE A 93 6.97 -20.04 7.52
N ASP A 94 8.18 -20.50 7.22
CA ASP A 94 9.37 -19.67 7.35
C ASP A 94 9.46 -18.71 6.17
N MET A 95 9.74 -17.43 6.45
CA MET A 95 9.99 -16.43 5.43
C MET A 95 11.49 -16.15 5.36
N PRO A 96 12.12 -16.20 4.18
CA PRO A 96 13.45 -15.65 3.98
C PRO A 96 13.38 -14.12 3.89
N LEU A 97 12.62 -13.48 4.78
CA LEU A 97 12.41 -12.05 4.84
C LEU A 97 13.11 -11.56 6.10
N VAL A 98 14.14 -10.76 5.91
CA VAL A 98 14.78 -10.02 7.00
C VAL A 98 13.86 -8.84 7.31
N ALA A 99 13.03 -8.97 8.33
CA ALA A 99 12.26 -7.83 8.83
C ALA A 99 13.17 -7.02 9.75
N TYR A 100 13.39 -5.74 9.41
CA TYR A 100 14.08 -4.80 10.27
C TYR A 100 13.03 -4.13 11.16
N GLY A 101 12.94 -4.59 12.41
CA GLY A 101 12.23 -3.82 13.44
C GLY A 101 13.01 -2.54 13.80
N VAL A 102 12.38 -1.64 14.56
CA VAL A 102 12.94 -0.35 14.99
C VAL A 102 14.28 -0.47 15.75
N GLY A 103 14.65 -1.67 16.20
CA GLY A 103 15.94 -1.99 16.84
C GLY A 103 17.05 -2.53 15.92
N GLY A 104 16.84 -2.66 14.61
CA GLY A 104 17.89 -2.99 13.64
C GLY A 104 18.44 -4.43 13.65
N GLN A 105 17.89 -5.34 14.45
CA GLN A 105 18.30 -6.75 14.43
C GLN A 105 17.54 -7.55 13.37
N PRO A 106 18.23 -8.26 12.46
CA PRO A 106 17.59 -9.09 11.45
C PRO A 106 16.95 -10.31 12.11
N GLN A 107 15.62 -10.40 12.08
CA GLN A 107 14.90 -11.62 12.45
C GLN A 107 14.44 -12.34 11.19
N VAL A 108 14.58 -13.68 11.17
CA VAL A 108 13.92 -14.52 10.16
C VAL A 108 12.42 -14.35 10.36
N GLY A 109 11.75 -13.69 9.41
CA GLY A 109 10.31 -13.48 9.46
C GLY A 109 9.58 -14.83 9.51
N ARG A 110 8.59 -14.94 10.40
CA ARG A 110 7.63 -16.05 10.38
C ARG A 110 6.36 -15.55 9.70
N GLY A 111 5.77 -16.37 8.85
CA GLY A 111 4.48 -16.10 8.23
C GLY A 111 3.41 -17.05 8.71
N VAL A 112 2.15 -16.67 8.51
CA VAL A 112 0.98 -17.52 8.72
C VAL A 112 0.12 -17.53 7.47
N THR A 113 -0.45 -18.69 7.15
CA THR A 113 -1.47 -18.81 6.11
C THR A 113 -2.85 -18.73 6.76
N LEU A 114 -3.70 -17.84 6.25
CA LEU A 114 -5.03 -17.58 6.80
C LEU A 114 -6.10 -17.65 5.70
N ASP A 115 -7.26 -18.16 6.11
CA ASP A 115 -8.51 -18.07 5.37
C ASP A 115 -9.38 -17.00 6.04
N MET A 116 -10.00 -16.16 5.21
CA MET A 116 -10.79 -15.03 5.70
C MET A 116 -12.00 -14.74 4.81
N ALA A 117 -12.96 -14.00 5.37
CA ALA A 117 -14.05 -13.41 4.59
C ALA A 117 -14.09 -11.90 4.79
N VAL A 118 -14.44 -11.16 3.75
CA VAL A 118 -14.69 -9.70 3.79
C VAL A 118 -15.99 -9.42 3.06
N GLY A 119 -17.01 -8.96 3.78
CA GLY A 119 -18.37 -8.94 3.26
C GLY A 119 -18.76 -10.33 2.74
N THR A 120 -19.07 -10.43 1.45
CA THR A 120 -19.39 -11.69 0.76
C THR A 120 -18.21 -12.37 0.06
N LEU A 121 -17.04 -11.73 -0.02
CA LEU A 121 -15.82 -12.31 -0.60
C LEU A 121 -15.21 -13.33 0.37
N THR A 122 -14.87 -14.52 -0.15
CA THR A 122 -14.04 -15.50 0.57
C THR A 122 -12.62 -15.47 0.01
N VAL A 123 -11.64 -15.43 0.89
CA VAL A 123 -10.21 -15.45 0.57
C VAL A 123 -9.61 -16.69 1.22
N SER A 124 -8.94 -17.52 0.43
CA SER A 124 -8.29 -18.74 0.91
C SER A 124 -6.79 -18.70 0.66
N GLY A 125 -6.01 -19.16 1.64
CA GLY A 125 -4.57 -19.28 1.52
C GLY A 125 -3.81 -17.94 1.50
N LEU A 126 -4.36 -16.88 2.10
CA LEU A 126 -3.63 -15.61 2.21
C LEU A 126 -2.42 -15.80 3.11
N ARG A 127 -1.23 -15.46 2.61
CA ARG A 127 0.01 -15.48 3.38
C ARG A 127 0.21 -14.10 4.00
N ALA A 128 0.34 -14.05 5.31
CA ALA A 128 0.62 -12.82 6.04
C ALA A 128 1.92 -12.94 6.85
N ALA A 129 2.75 -11.91 6.82
CA ALA A 129 3.92 -11.80 7.68
C ALA A 129 3.48 -11.55 9.13
N ILE A 130 4.08 -12.24 10.09
CA ILE A 130 3.82 -12.03 11.51
C ILE A 130 4.77 -10.96 12.01
N LEU A 131 4.24 -9.76 12.30
CA LEU A 131 5.02 -8.64 12.83
C LEU A 131 4.42 -8.16 14.16
N ASP A 132 5.17 -7.32 14.87
CA ASP A 132 4.61 -6.49 15.92
C ASP A 132 4.14 -5.18 15.26
N LEU A 133 2.83 -4.96 15.22
CA LEU A 133 2.24 -3.80 14.58
C LEU A 133 2.14 -2.60 15.52
N GLY A 134 2.40 -2.76 16.83
CA GLY A 134 2.40 -1.69 17.82
C GLY A 134 1.14 -0.81 17.72
N PRO A 135 1.29 0.53 17.55
CA PRO A 135 0.15 1.46 17.47
C PRO A 135 -0.84 1.19 16.32
N LEU A 136 -0.46 0.46 15.26
CA LEU A 136 -1.43 0.07 14.23
C LEU A 136 -2.43 -0.94 14.78
N ALA A 137 -1.98 -1.90 15.59
CA ALA A 137 -2.84 -2.93 16.16
C ALA A 137 -3.57 -2.47 17.43
N ASP A 138 -2.98 -1.53 18.18
CA ASP A 138 -3.55 -1.01 19.42
C ASP A 138 -4.89 -0.30 19.18
N ALA A 139 -5.88 -0.59 20.02
CA ALA A 139 -7.18 0.06 20.01
C ALA A 139 -7.11 1.56 20.35
N ALA A 140 -6.08 2.00 21.09
CA ALA A 140 -5.80 3.42 21.32
C ALA A 140 -5.15 4.11 20.11
N GLY A 141 -4.65 3.33 19.14
CA GLY A 141 -4.13 3.80 17.86
C GLY A 141 -5.15 3.57 16.73
N LEU A 142 -4.77 2.86 15.67
CA LEU A 142 -5.67 2.59 14.54
C LEU A 142 -6.57 1.37 14.76
N GLY A 143 -6.22 0.45 15.67
CA GLY A 143 -7.00 -0.75 15.95
C GLY A 143 -7.12 -1.72 14.77
N THR A 144 -6.12 -1.74 13.88
CA THR A 144 -6.03 -2.59 12.68
C THR A 144 -4.90 -3.62 12.85
N PRO A 145 -5.14 -4.75 13.55
CA PRO A 145 -4.15 -5.81 13.73
C PRO A 145 -3.91 -6.68 12.48
N LEU A 146 -4.50 -6.30 11.34
CA LEU A 146 -4.29 -6.93 10.04
C LEU A 146 -4.13 -5.83 8.98
N VAL A 147 -3.15 -6.00 8.09
CA VAL A 147 -2.93 -5.17 6.90
C VAL A 147 -3.09 -6.06 5.67
N LEU A 148 -3.97 -5.66 4.74
CA LEU A 148 -4.18 -6.32 3.46
C LEU A 148 -3.33 -5.62 2.40
N GLY A 149 -2.26 -6.30 1.99
CA GLY A 149 -1.24 -5.77 1.09
C GLY A 149 -1.47 -6.06 -0.39
N GLN A 150 -0.44 -5.77 -1.18
CA GLN A 150 -0.41 -5.97 -2.64
C GLN A 150 -0.59 -7.44 -3.08
N ASP A 151 -0.37 -8.40 -2.19
CA ASP A 151 -0.58 -9.83 -2.45
C ASP A 151 -2.06 -10.23 -2.54
N LEU A 152 -2.93 -9.59 -1.77
CA LEU A 152 -4.38 -9.68 -1.94
C LEU A 152 -4.88 -8.70 -3.01
N LEU A 153 -4.42 -7.44 -2.94
CA LEU A 153 -4.87 -6.37 -3.83
C LEU A 153 -4.43 -6.58 -5.29
N GLY A 154 -3.42 -7.40 -5.54
CA GLY A 154 -3.01 -7.82 -6.88
C GLY A 154 -4.02 -8.74 -7.57
N GLU A 155 -4.87 -9.42 -6.80
CA GLU A 155 -5.83 -10.43 -7.28
C GLU A 155 -7.29 -9.90 -7.33
N ALA A 156 -7.51 -8.64 -6.96
CA ALA A 156 -8.82 -7.99 -6.96
C ALA A 156 -8.75 -6.58 -7.56
N VAL A 157 -9.92 -6.03 -7.90
CA VAL A 157 -10.09 -4.59 -8.07
C VAL A 157 -10.59 -4.02 -6.74
N LEU A 158 -9.94 -2.97 -6.25
CA LEU A 158 -10.36 -2.23 -5.06
C LEU A 158 -11.14 -0.99 -5.49
N ASP A 159 -12.42 -0.95 -5.13
CA ASP A 159 -13.23 0.26 -5.24
C ASP A 159 -13.28 0.96 -3.88
N LEU A 160 -12.97 2.24 -3.87
CA LEU A 160 -13.08 3.13 -2.72
C LEU A 160 -14.09 4.23 -3.05
N ASP A 161 -15.03 4.45 -2.15
CA ASP A 161 -15.88 5.65 -2.14
C ASP A 161 -15.45 6.44 -0.90
N MET A 162 -14.49 7.34 -1.08
CA MET A 162 -13.86 8.10 0.01
C MET A 162 -14.86 9.07 0.64
N LYS A 163 -15.78 9.60 -0.16
CA LYS A 163 -16.88 10.47 0.30
C LYS A 163 -17.83 9.75 1.25
N ARG A 164 -18.25 8.52 0.91
CA ARG A 164 -19.14 7.71 1.77
C ARG A 164 -18.37 6.78 2.71
N ARG A 165 -17.03 6.88 2.73
CA ARG A 165 -16.12 6.12 3.59
C ARG A 165 -16.43 4.63 3.57
N ARG A 166 -16.36 4.03 2.38
CA ARG A 166 -16.62 2.59 2.18
C ARG A 166 -15.74 2.01 1.09
N ALA A 167 -15.43 0.73 1.21
CA ALA A 167 -14.63 -0.03 0.25
C ALA A 167 -15.37 -1.29 -0.21
N ARG A 168 -15.03 -1.78 -1.40
CA ARG A 168 -15.36 -3.15 -1.82
C ARG A 168 -14.24 -3.72 -2.69
N PHE A 169 -14.16 -5.04 -2.70
CA PHE A 169 -13.35 -5.79 -3.64
C PHE A 169 -14.26 -6.30 -4.77
N ALA A 170 -13.78 -6.24 -6.00
CA ALA A 170 -14.47 -6.76 -7.17
C ALA A 170 -13.60 -7.75 -7.93
N ASP A 171 -14.24 -8.72 -8.57
CA ASP A 171 -13.65 -9.64 -9.52
C ASP A 171 -13.07 -8.82 -10.68
N PRO A 172 -11.75 -8.89 -10.95
CA PRO A 172 -11.16 -8.16 -12.05
C PRO A 172 -11.85 -8.43 -13.39
N ASP A 173 -12.24 -9.68 -13.66
CA ASP A 173 -12.74 -10.07 -14.99
C ASP A 173 -14.17 -9.58 -15.26
N GLY A 174 -14.95 -9.38 -14.20
CA GLY A 174 -16.31 -8.82 -14.28
C GLY A 174 -16.43 -7.33 -13.95
N HIS A 175 -15.36 -6.69 -13.46
CA HIS A 175 -15.43 -5.30 -13.00
C HIS A 175 -15.56 -4.30 -14.15
N VAL A 176 -16.57 -3.43 -14.05
CA VAL A 176 -16.81 -2.33 -14.99
C VAL A 176 -16.62 -1.00 -14.28
N VAL A 177 -15.64 -0.21 -14.73
CA VAL A 177 -15.40 1.13 -14.23
C VAL A 177 -16.51 2.07 -14.70
N SER A 178 -17.02 2.90 -13.78
CA SER A 178 -18.01 3.92 -14.13
C SER A 178 -17.48 4.88 -15.20
N PRO A 179 -18.25 5.20 -16.26
CA PRO A 179 -17.86 6.19 -17.27
C PRO A 179 -17.62 7.60 -16.71
N ALA A 180 -18.11 7.88 -15.49
CA ALA A 180 -17.89 9.15 -14.82
C ALA A 180 -16.46 9.27 -14.24
N MET A 181 -15.70 8.17 -14.16
CA MET A 181 -14.34 8.17 -13.64
C MET A 181 -13.32 8.36 -14.77
N ARG A 182 -12.22 9.05 -14.46
CA ARG A 182 -11.11 9.25 -15.40
C ARG A 182 -9.96 8.31 -15.08
N ALA A 183 -9.37 7.73 -16.12
CA ALA A 183 -8.13 6.99 -15.99
C ALA A 183 -6.98 7.95 -15.65
N VAL A 184 -6.21 7.62 -14.62
CA VAL A 184 -5.01 8.36 -14.24
C VAL A 184 -3.79 7.62 -14.77
N PRO A 185 -2.85 8.30 -15.46
CA PRO A 185 -1.62 7.67 -15.93
C PRO A 185 -0.79 7.11 -14.76
N VAL A 186 -0.70 5.79 -14.69
CA VAL A 186 0.12 5.07 -13.71
C VAL A 186 1.00 4.04 -14.39
N LYS A 187 2.10 3.67 -13.73
CA LYS A 187 2.99 2.58 -14.14
C LYS A 187 3.13 1.59 -13.00
N ARG A 188 3.13 0.31 -13.34
CA ARG A 188 3.52 -0.73 -12.38
C ARG A 188 5.01 -0.62 -12.07
N SER A 189 5.35 -0.70 -10.79
CA SER A 189 6.72 -0.83 -10.28
C SER A 189 6.74 -2.02 -9.35
N GLY A 190 7.17 -3.18 -9.86
CA GLY A 190 6.91 -4.46 -9.20
C GLY A 190 5.41 -4.73 -9.07
N THR A 191 4.95 -4.90 -7.83
CA THR A 191 3.54 -5.13 -7.47
C THR A 191 2.77 -3.85 -7.14
N ALA A 192 3.46 -2.71 -6.97
CA ALA A 192 2.85 -1.43 -6.67
C ALA A 192 2.46 -0.63 -7.93
N LEU A 193 1.57 0.35 -7.77
CA LEU A 193 1.35 1.40 -8.75
C LEU A 193 2.16 2.64 -8.40
N THR A 194 2.68 3.30 -9.44
CA THR A 194 3.37 4.58 -9.32
C THR A 194 2.75 5.58 -10.28
N ALA A 195 2.59 6.82 -9.83
CA ALA A 195 2.19 7.95 -10.66
C ALA A 195 3.29 9.00 -10.70
N GLU A 196 3.28 9.79 -11.76
CA GLU A 196 4.07 11.02 -11.81
C GLU A 196 3.37 12.09 -10.96
N VAL A 197 4.14 12.79 -10.14
CA VAL A 197 3.71 13.94 -9.35
C VAL A 197 4.74 15.04 -9.49
N THR A 198 4.31 16.28 -9.29
CA THR A 198 5.23 17.42 -9.24
C THR A 198 5.16 18.05 -7.86
N VAL A 199 6.31 18.26 -7.22
CA VAL A 199 6.43 18.99 -5.95
C VAL A 199 7.31 20.22 -6.19
N GLU A 200 6.74 21.42 -6.03
CA GLU A 200 7.42 22.70 -6.33
C GLU A 200 8.14 22.78 -7.69
N GLY A 201 7.61 22.08 -8.69
CA GLY A 201 8.18 22.02 -10.05
C GLY A 201 9.12 20.83 -10.30
N ALA A 202 9.54 20.12 -9.26
CA ALA A 202 10.32 18.89 -9.40
C ALA A 202 9.41 17.69 -9.68
N VAL A 203 9.64 17.03 -10.82
CA VAL A 203 8.89 15.86 -11.26
C VAL A 203 9.50 14.60 -10.64
N MET A 204 8.66 13.76 -10.03
CA MET A 204 9.08 12.51 -9.42
C MET A 204 7.99 11.43 -9.52
N ARG A 205 8.36 10.19 -9.22
CA ARG A 205 7.42 9.06 -9.18
C ARG A 205 7.04 8.77 -7.74
N ALA A 206 5.74 8.86 -7.45
CA ALA A 206 5.20 8.49 -6.15
C ALA A 206 4.48 7.13 -6.22
N VAL A 207 4.67 6.30 -5.22
CA VAL A 207 3.88 5.07 -5.02
C VAL A 207 2.47 5.46 -4.58
N ILE A 208 1.45 4.86 -5.19
CA ILE A 208 0.07 5.01 -4.74
C ILE A 208 -0.10 4.17 -3.48
N ASP A 209 -0.37 4.82 -2.35
CA ASP A 209 -0.37 4.20 -1.03
C ASP A 209 -1.70 4.46 -0.31
N THR A 210 -2.59 3.47 -0.30
CA THR A 210 -3.86 3.57 0.44
C THR A 210 -3.69 3.47 1.95
N GLY A 211 -2.56 2.96 2.44
CA GLY A 211 -2.22 2.92 3.87
C GLY A 211 -1.68 4.24 4.40
N PHE A 212 -1.36 5.20 3.52
CA PHE A 212 -0.84 6.50 3.89
C PHE A 212 -1.92 7.59 3.88
N SER A 213 -2.09 8.29 5.01
CA SER A 213 -3.18 9.26 5.20
C SER A 213 -2.96 10.61 4.52
N SER A 214 -1.72 11.10 4.49
CA SER A 214 -1.41 12.46 4.00
C SER A 214 -1.31 12.50 2.47
N LEU A 215 -1.23 13.70 1.90
CA LEU A 215 -1.20 13.84 0.44
C LEU A 215 0.08 13.25 -0.15
N ILE A 216 1.24 13.70 0.32
CA ILE A 216 2.54 13.31 -0.22
C ILE A 216 3.55 13.20 0.91
N ALA A 217 4.39 12.17 0.88
CA ALA A 217 5.62 12.09 1.68
C ALA A 217 6.80 11.85 0.75
N LEU A 218 7.98 12.36 1.13
CA LEU A 218 9.20 12.31 0.33
C LEU A 218 10.35 11.64 1.08
N SER A 219 11.22 10.96 0.34
CA SER A 219 12.55 10.62 0.83
C SER A 219 13.37 11.90 1.05
N GLN A 220 14.45 11.80 1.83
CA GLN A 220 15.31 12.95 2.08
C GLN A 220 15.95 13.44 0.77
N GLY A 221 16.39 12.52 -0.09
CA GLY A 221 16.91 12.84 -1.42
C GLY A 221 15.87 13.51 -2.33
N ALA A 222 14.61 13.04 -2.32
CA ALA A 222 13.55 13.64 -3.13
C ALA A 222 13.14 15.03 -2.62
N ALA A 223 13.11 15.24 -1.30
CA ALA A 223 12.85 16.54 -0.70
C ALA A 223 13.95 17.56 -1.04
N ASP A 224 15.22 17.14 -1.04
CA ASP A 224 16.36 17.97 -1.46
C ASP A 224 16.25 18.33 -2.94
N ALA A 225 15.98 17.35 -3.81
CA ALA A 225 15.80 17.57 -5.24
C ALA A 225 14.62 18.50 -5.56
N ALA A 226 13.57 18.50 -4.73
CA ALA A 226 12.45 19.43 -4.81
C ALA A 226 12.72 20.81 -4.18
N GLY A 227 13.90 21.03 -3.60
CA GLY A 227 14.27 22.29 -2.96
C GLY A 227 13.51 22.56 -1.65
N LEU A 228 12.98 21.53 -1.00
CA LEU A 228 12.28 21.69 0.28
C LEU A 228 13.24 21.85 1.47
N LEU A 229 14.49 21.42 1.32
CA LEU A 229 15.54 21.51 2.36
C LEU A 229 16.34 22.82 2.25
N ASP A 230 15.65 23.95 2.04
CA ASP A 230 16.24 25.28 1.80
C ASP A 230 16.35 26.15 3.08
N GLY A 231 16.08 25.58 4.26
CA GLY A 231 16.08 26.29 5.54
C GLY A 231 14.72 26.88 5.94
N ARG A 232 13.65 26.59 5.19
CA ARG A 232 12.28 26.89 5.59
C ARG A 232 11.88 26.19 6.90
N PRO A 233 10.82 26.67 7.60
CA PRO A 233 10.37 26.06 8.85
C PRO A 233 10.04 24.57 8.71
N GLU A 234 10.50 23.80 9.69
CA GLU A 234 10.26 22.36 9.81
C GLU A 234 9.56 22.09 11.14
N THR A 235 8.64 21.12 11.18
CA THR A 235 8.06 20.63 12.43
C THR A 235 8.42 19.17 12.66
N ALA A 236 8.49 18.77 13.92
CA ALA A 236 8.63 17.36 14.26
C ALA A 236 7.30 16.65 14.00
N GLY A 237 7.34 15.58 13.22
CA GLY A 237 6.22 14.68 12.99
C GLY A 237 6.56 13.26 13.40
N ALA A 238 5.53 12.43 13.48
CA ALA A 238 5.67 11.00 13.60
C ALA A 238 4.70 10.35 12.62
N SER A 239 5.14 9.28 11.96
CA SER A 239 4.28 8.42 11.16
C SER A 239 4.23 7.05 11.81
N ILE A 240 3.05 6.45 11.86
CA ILE A 240 2.91 5.06 12.28
C ILE A 240 3.35 4.18 11.11
N VAL A 241 4.34 3.32 11.34
CA VAL A 241 4.86 2.37 10.35
C VAL A 241 4.81 0.96 10.94
N LEU A 242 5.05 -0.04 10.09
CA LEU A 242 5.24 -1.42 10.56
C LEU A 242 6.39 -1.46 11.59
N GLY A 243 6.10 -1.96 12.79
CA GLY A 243 7.08 -2.07 13.88
C GLY A 243 7.18 -0.85 14.82
N GLY A 244 6.40 0.21 14.63
CA GLY A 244 6.32 1.32 15.59
C GLY A 244 6.14 2.71 14.98
N MET A 245 6.59 3.74 15.67
CA MET A 245 6.57 5.12 15.15
C MET A 245 7.90 5.49 14.50
N ALA A 246 7.84 5.92 13.23
CA ALA A 246 8.96 6.55 12.57
C ALA A 246 8.93 8.06 12.84
N LYS A 247 10.05 8.60 13.34
CA LYS A 247 10.22 10.06 13.40
C LYS A 247 10.33 10.58 11.97
N ALA A 248 9.56 11.62 11.68
CA ALA A 248 9.64 12.36 10.43
C ALA A 248 9.85 13.84 10.75
N ARG A 249 10.47 14.56 9.83
CA ARG A 249 10.32 16.02 9.79
C ARG A 249 9.16 16.31 8.84
N VAL A 250 8.36 17.32 9.13
CA VAL A 250 7.29 17.77 8.25
C VAL A 250 7.65 19.14 7.74
N ILE A 251 7.66 19.27 6.41
CA ILE A 251 8.03 20.48 5.70
C ILE A 251 6.88 20.87 4.79
N LYS A 252 6.55 22.15 4.76
CA LYS A 252 5.46 22.66 3.93
C LYS A 252 5.93 22.86 2.48
N ALA A 253 5.41 22.06 1.56
CA ALA A 253 5.55 22.26 0.13
C ALA A 253 4.54 23.32 -0.36
N ARG A 254 5.00 24.29 -1.14
CA ARG A 254 4.19 25.36 -1.70
C ARG A 254 3.16 24.82 -2.68
N THR A 255 3.56 23.88 -3.53
CA THR A 255 2.68 23.27 -4.54
C THR A 255 2.96 21.79 -4.70
N VAL A 256 1.89 21.01 -4.84
CA VAL A 256 1.92 19.59 -5.23
C VAL A 256 0.90 19.41 -6.34
N THR A 257 1.26 18.75 -7.44
CA THR A 257 0.34 18.40 -8.52
C THR A 257 0.30 16.90 -8.75
N PHE A 258 -0.90 16.39 -8.99
CA PHE A 258 -1.12 15.00 -9.39
C PHE A 258 -2.33 14.94 -10.33
N GLY A 259 -2.13 14.38 -11.53
CA GLY A 259 -3.13 14.50 -12.59
C GLY A 259 -3.38 15.97 -12.94
N ASP A 260 -4.65 16.36 -13.00
CA ASP A 260 -5.08 17.73 -13.27
C ASP A 260 -5.21 18.59 -12.00
N ASP A 261 -4.96 17.99 -10.82
CA ASP A 261 -5.22 18.60 -9.53
C ASP A 261 -3.97 19.30 -8.96
N LEU A 262 -4.17 20.44 -8.28
CA LEU A 262 -3.13 21.25 -7.65
C LEU A 262 -3.49 21.56 -6.20
N TRP A 263 -2.62 21.18 -5.28
CA TRP A 263 -2.70 21.57 -3.87
C TRP A 263 -1.65 22.63 -3.54
N ARG A 264 -1.97 23.50 -2.59
CA ARG A 264 -1.06 24.55 -2.10
C ARG A 264 -0.82 24.42 -0.60
N GLY A 265 0.41 24.68 -0.16
CA GLY A 265 0.75 24.66 1.25
C GLY A 265 0.52 23.30 1.89
N VAL A 266 1.08 22.25 1.28
CA VAL A 266 0.92 20.86 1.68
C VAL A 266 1.95 20.52 2.75
N GLU A 267 1.49 19.99 3.88
CA GLU A 267 2.38 19.41 4.89
C GLU A 267 2.95 18.08 4.34
N THR A 268 4.26 18.05 4.11
CA THR A 268 4.96 16.93 3.46
C THR A 268 5.93 16.29 4.45
N PRO A 269 5.60 15.12 5.00
CA PRO A 269 6.54 14.34 5.79
C PRO A 269 7.76 13.95 4.95
N VAL A 270 8.95 14.12 5.50
CA VAL A 270 10.21 13.67 4.92
C VAL A 270 10.77 12.54 5.76
N PHE A 271 10.94 11.37 5.13
CA PHE A 271 11.48 10.17 5.75
C PHE A 271 12.94 9.93 5.35
N ALA A 272 13.67 9.20 6.18
CA ALA A 272 15.07 8.89 5.93
C ALA A 272 15.22 8.00 4.68
N ASP A 273 16.27 8.26 3.90
CA ASP A 273 16.63 7.40 2.78
C ASP A 273 16.98 5.99 3.28
N SER A 274 16.70 4.99 2.45
CA SER A 274 17.01 3.59 2.73
C SER A 274 17.97 3.03 1.70
N PRO A 275 18.97 2.24 2.10
CA PRO A 275 19.84 1.53 1.17
C PRO A 275 19.12 0.34 0.49
N LEU A 276 17.87 0.06 0.87
CA LEU A 276 17.09 -1.03 0.28
C LEU A 276 16.77 -0.73 -1.19
N PRO A 277 16.95 -1.71 -2.09
CA PRO A 277 16.65 -1.54 -3.50
C PRO A 277 15.15 -1.24 -3.67
N ASN A 278 14.83 -0.27 -4.54
CA ASN A 278 13.47 0.16 -4.86
C ASN A 278 12.69 0.77 -3.69
N TYR A 279 13.37 1.26 -2.65
CA TYR A 279 12.71 2.09 -1.64
C TYR A 279 12.11 3.34 -2.30
N PRO A 280 10.85 3.70 -2.01
CA PRO A 280 10.17 4.76 -2.74
C PRO A 280 10.76 6.13 -2.41
N ASP A 281 10.92 6.97 -3.44
CA ASP A 281 11.28 8.37 -3.28
C ASP A 281 10.10 9.23 -2.83
N ALA A 282 8.88 8.78 -3.13
CA ALA A 282 7.67 9.48 -2.76
C ALA A 282 6.49 8.50 -2.55
N LEU A 283 5.58 8.87 -1.64
CA LEU A 283 4.32 8.17 -1.36
C LEU A 283 3.16 9.15 -1.56
N LEU A 284 2.23 8.83 -2.46
CA LEU A 284 0.99 9.57 -2.67
C LEU A 284 -0.14 8.86 -1.92
N GLY A 285 -0.65 9.51 -0.87
CA GLY A 285 -1.64 8.92 0.02
C GLY A 285 -3.08 9.26 -0.30
N VAL A 286 -3.98 8.79 0.56
CA VAL A 286 -5.44 8.86 0.32
C VAL A 286 -6.00 10.27 0.34
N ALA A 287 -5.30 11.26 0.89
CA ALA A 287 -5.71 12.67 0.80
C ALA A 287 -5.71 13.19 -0.66
N ALA A 288 -5.01 12.55 -1.59
CA ALA A 288 -5.14 12.85 -3.03
C ALA A 288 -6.53 12.54 -3.59
N PHE A 289 -7.29 11.70 -2.87
CA PHE A 289 -8.57 11.16 -3.29
C PHE A 289 -9.71 11.50 -2.32
N GLU A 290 -9.50 12.48 -1.44
CA GLU A 290 -10.54 12.95 -0.51
C GLU A 290 -11.82 13.33 -1.28
N ASP A 291 -12.97 12.91 -0.74
CA ASP A 291 -14.30 13.08 -1.35
C ASP A 291 -14.52 12.50 -2.75
N ARG A 292 -13.65 11.57 -3.19
CA ARG A 292 -13.71 10.96 -4.53
C ARG A 292 -14.01 9.47 -4.51
N GLU A 293 -14.49 8.97 -5.63
CA GLU A 293 -14.50 7.53 -5.91
C GLU A 293 -13.17 7.17 -6.59
N VAL A 294 -12.57 6.05 -6.18
CA VAL A 294 -11.28 5.57 -6.68
C VAL A 294 -11.41 4.09 -7.03
N VAL A 295 -10.89 3.70 -8.18
CA VAL A 295 -10.71 2.30 -8.56
C VAL A 295 -9.22 2.03 -8.68
N VAL A 296 -8.71 1.14 -7.83
CA VAL A 296 -7.31 0.69 -7.84
C VAL A 296 -7.29 -0.77 -8.30
N ALA A 297 -6.71 -1.03 -9.47
CA ALA A 297 -6.52 -2.38 -10.00
C ALA A 297 -5.02 -2.67 -10.18
N LEU A 298 -4.35 -3.05 -9.08
CA LEU A 298 -2.89 -3.26 -9.06
C LEU A 298 -2.46 -4.32 -10.09
N GLY A 299 -3.15 -5.45 -10.12
CA GLY A 299 -2.89 -6.55 -11.05
C GLY A 299 -2.99 -6.15 -12.53
N ARG A 300 -3.83 -5.15 -12.82
CA ARG A 300 -4.07 -4.62 -14.18
C ARG A 300 -3.28 -3.37 -14.50
N GLY A 301 -2.58 -2.77 -13.53
CA GLY A 301 -1.82 -1.55 -13.77
C GLY A 301 -2.70 -0.32 -13.97
N GLN A 302 -3.89 -0.27 -13.35
CA GLN A 302 -4.88 0.77 -13.62
C GLN A 302 -5.28 1.52 -12.35
N LEU A 303 -5.45 2.83 -12.49
CA LEU A 303 -6.02 3.72 -11.49
C LEU A 303 -7.09 4.58 -12.18
N HIS A 304 -8.29 4.62 -11.63
CA HIS A 304 -9.32 5.56 -12.06
C HIS A 304 -9.79 6.37 -10.87
N VAL A 305 -10.11 7.64 -11.11
CA VAL A 305 -10.58 8.55 -10.06
C VAL A 305 -11.75 9.37 -10.61
N SER A 306 -12.81 9.54 -9.82
CA SER A 306 -13.87 10.48 -10.15
C SER A 306 -13.32 11.91 -10.18
N PRO A 307 -13.90 12.87 -10.89
CA PRO A 307 -13.48 14.26 -10.83
C PRO A 307 -13.53 14.80 -9.39
N MET A 308 -12.64 15.73 -9.03
CA MET A 308 -12.83 16.55 -7.84
C MET A 308 -14.10 17.39 -8.04
N MET A 309 -14.99 17.43 -7.06
CA MET A 309 -16.14 18.33 -7.16
C MET A 309 -15.63 19.76 -6.98
N ASP A 310 -15.71 20.59 -8.02
CA ASP A 310 -15.50 22.03 -7.90
C ASP A 310 -16.59 22.61 -6.99
N LEU A 311 -16.27 22.84 -5.73
CA LEU A 311 -17.01 23.79 -4.89
C LEU A 311 -16.63 25.20 -5.35
N THR A 312 -17.13 25.62 -6.52
CA THR A 312 -17.22 27.04 -6.85
C THR A 312 -18.38 27.62 -6.02
N VAL A 313 -18.08 28.05 -4.81
CA VAL A 313 -18.94 29.02 -4.13
C VAL A 313 -18.54 30.39 -4.68
N GLY A 314 -19.47 31.00 -5.41
CA GLY A 314 -19.35 32.36 -5.94
C GLY A 314 -19.38 33.45 -4.88
#